data_AF-A0A538HCG9-F1
#
_entry.id   AF-A0A538HCG9-F1
#
_cell.length_a   1.000
_cell.length_b   1.000
_cell.length_c   1.000
_cell.angle_alpha   90.00
_cell.angle_beta   90.00
_cell.angle_gamma   90.00
#
_symmetry.space_group_name_H-M   'P 1'
#
loop_
_entity.id
_entity.type
_entity.pdbx_description
1 polymer ?
#
loop_
_entity_poly.entity_id
_entity_poly.type
_entity_poly.pdbx_seq_one_letter_code
_entity_poly.pdbx_strand_id
1 'polypeptide(L)'
;MAELLPEVVDGAIPAPTAVTRHVETCLRCQAELVQYRKVLRALHQLRTEVLEPAPGLFTDILTSLEGAGERRAIRSLLRQRRAAYVGAIAGATAAAGAAGIIVLASRARHRKLRLAG
;
A
#
# COMPACT_ATOMS: atom_id res chain seq x y z
N MET A 1 1.83 6.30 32.92
CA MET A 1 0.95 5.10 32.96
C MET A 1 -0.49 5.43 32.62
N ALA A 2 -1.10 6.48 33.19
CA ALA A 2 -2.47 6.89 32.86
C ALA A 2 -2.70 7.15 31.35
N GLU A 3 -1.67 7.66 30.65
CA GLU A 3 -1.73 7.96 29.21
C GLU A 3 -1.90 6.73 28.31
N LEU A 4 -1.51 5.53 28.76
CA LEU A 4 -1.64 4.29 27.97
C LEU A 4 -2.97 3.55 28.23
N LEU A 5 -3.70 3.89 29.30
CA LEU A 5 -4.94 3.21 29.66
C LEU A 5 -6.07 3.39 28.63
N PRO A 6 -6.29 4.56 28.01
CA PRO A 6 -7.31 4.73 26.99
C PRO A 6 -7.12 3.78 25.80
N GLU A 7 -5.92 3.73 25.23
CA GLU A 7 -5.62 2.91 24.06
C GLU A 7 -5.76 1.41 24.36
N VAL A 8 -5.41 0.98 25.58
CA VAL A 8 -5.59 -0.40 26.05
C VAL A 8 -7.08 -0.72 26.23
N VAL A 9 -7.86 0.21 26.79
CA VAL A 9 -9.29 0.00 27.06
C VAL A 9 -10.12 0.01 25.78
N ASP A 10 -9.78 0.87 24.82
CA ASP A 10 -10.42 0.97 23.51
C ASP A 10 -9.97 -0.16 22.55
N GLY A 11 -8.98 -0.97 22.96
CA GLY A 11 -8.49 -2.12 22.20
C GLY A 11 -7.55 -1.77 21.04
N ALA A 12 -7.05 -0.53 20.97
CA ALA A 12 -6.09 -0.08 19.96
C ALA A 12 -4.72 -0.76 20.13
N ILE A 13 -4.34 -1.08 21.38
CA ILE A 13 -3.14 -1.82 21.70
C ILE A 13 -3.42 -2.94 22.71
N PRO A 14 -2.69 -4.07 22.65
CA PRO A 14 -2.77 -5.09 23.69
C PRO A 14 -2.24 -4.56 25.02
N ALA A 15 -2.88 -4.96 26.13
CA ALA A 15 -2.44 -4.57 27.47
C ALA A 15 -1.03 -5.11 27.79
N PRO A 16 -0.02 -4.24 28.00
CA PRO A 16 1.31 -4.69 28.43
C PRO A 16 1.22 -5.29 29.84
N THR A 17 1.95 -6.39 30.09
CA THR A 17 1.92 -7.08 31.40
C THR A 17 2.27 -6.18 32.59
N ALA A 18 3.17 -5.21 32.40
CA ALA A 18 3.52 -4.21 33.42
C ALA A 18 2.33 -3.28 33.76
N VAL A 19 1.53 -2.90 32.77
CA VAL A 19 0.34 -2.06 32.96
C VAL A 19 -0.72 -2.85 33.72
N THR A 20 -0.96 -4.12 33.35
CA THR A 20 -1.93 -4.99 34.04
C THR A 20 -1.59 -5.15 35.52
N ARG A 21 -0.33 -5.50 35.85
CA ARG A 21 0.12 -5.64 37.24
C ARG A 21 0.00 -4.33 38.04
N HIS A 22 0.25 -3.19 37.40
CA HIS A 22 0.10 -1.91 38.06
C HIS A 22 -1.37 -1.59 38.35
N VAL A 23 -2.27 -1.83 37.39
CA VAL A 23 -3.72 -1.63 37.57
C VAL A 23 -4.25 -2.53 38.69
N GLU A 24 -3.78 -3.76 38.81
CA GLU A 24 -4.18 -4.68 39.89
C GLU A 24 -3.84 -4.16 41.29
N THR A 25 -2.81 -3.33 41.42
CA THR A 25 -2.30 -2.83 42.72
C THR A 25 -2.61 -1.36 42.99
N CYS A 26 -2.98 -0.58 41.98
CA CYS A 26 -3.18 0.87 42.08
C CYS A 26 -4.68 1.26 42.00
N LEU A 27 -5.27 1.62 43.14
CA LEU A 27 -6.68 2.05 43.23
C LEU A 27 -7.04 3.23 42.31
N ARG A 28 -6.11 4.17 42.09
CA ARG A 28 -6.33 5.29 41.17
C ARG A 28 -6.54 4.80 39.73
N CYS A 29 -5.67 3.91 39.27
CA CYS A 29 -5.77 3.34 37.92
C CYS A 29 -6.98 2.41 37.78
N GLN A 30 -7.41 1.75 38.85
CA GLN A 30 -8.67 1.00 38.85
C GLN A 30 -9.89 1.91 38.69
N ALA A 31 -9.90 3.04 39.40
CA ALA A 31 -10.97 4.03 39.28
C ALA A 31 -11.02 4.63 37.87
N GLU A 32 -9.87 5.02 37.30
CA GLU A 32 -9.76 5.48 35.91
C GLU A 32 -10.28 4.43 34.91
N LEU A 33 -9.90 3.16 35.09
CA LEU A 33 -10.35 2.07 34.22
C LEU A 33 -11.88 1.90 34.26
N VAL A 34 -12.49 1.99 35.44
CA VAL A 34 -13.96 1.96 35.58
C VAL A 34 -14.61 3.15 34.85
N GLN A 35 -14.01 4.34 34.91
CA GLN A 35 -14.50 5.51 34.19
C GLN A 35 -14.45 5.30 32.67
N TYR A 36 -13.32 4.84 32.12
CA TYR A 36 -13.20 4.53 30.69
C TYR A 36 -14.20 3.46 30.23
N ARG A 37 -14.39 2.40 31.02
CA ARG A 37 -15.41 1.36 30.74
C ARG A 37 -16.84 1.89 30.76
N LYS A 38 -17.14 2.96 31.52
CA LYS A 38 -18.47 3.60 31.51
C LYS A 38 -18.66 4.38 30.21
N VAL A 39 -17.66 5.15 29.81
CA VAL A 39 -17.67 5.91 28.54
C VAL A 39 -17.83 4.96 27.35
N LEU A 40 -17.01 3.90 27.27
CA LEU A 40 -17.11 2.92 26.20
C LEU A 40 -18.47 2.25 26.13
N ARG A 41 -19.09 1.93 27.27
CA ARG A 41 -20.44 1.36 27.30
C ARG A 41 -21.47 2.33 26.72
N ALA A 42 -21.38 3.61 27.07
CA ALA A 42 -22.26 4.64 26.50
C ALA A 42 -22.05 4.77 24.98
N LEU A 43 -20.79 4.82 24.51
CA LEU A 43 -20.49 4.84 23.08
C LEU A 43 -21.01 3.58 22.36
N HIS A 44 -20.94 2.41 23.01
CA HIS A 44 -21.48 1.17 22.45
C HIS A 44 -23.00 1.18 22.32
N GLN A 45 -23.71 1.87 23.22
CA GLN A 45 -25.16 2.04 23.12
C GLN A 45 -25.53 2.92 21.93
N LEU A 46 -24.74 3.97 21.66
CA LEU A 46 -24.95 4.86 20.52
C LEU A 46 -24.58 4.21 19.17
N ARG A 47 -23.79 3.13 19.16
CA ARG A 47 -23.31 2.49 17.93
C ARG A 47 -24.44 2.04 16.99
N THR A 48 -25.58 1.67 17.54
CA THR A 48 -26.74 1.19 16.76
C THR A 48 -27.73 2.31 16.44
N GLU A 49 -27.48 3.54 16.89
CA GLU A 49 -28.28 4.68 16.50
C GLU A 49 -27.98 5.02 15.04
N VAL A 50 -28.99 4.84 14.19
CA VAL A 50 -28.88 5.16 12.76
C VAL A 50 -29.16 6.64 12.60
N LEU A 51 -28.10 7.40 12.33
CA LEU A 51 -28.21 8.76 11.81
C LEU A 51 -28.42 8.66 10.30
N GLU A 52 -29.57 9.14 9.81
CA GLU A 52 -29.82 9.21 8.38
C GLU A 52 -28.74 10.09 7.72
N PRO A 53 -27.95 9.53 6.77
CA PRO A 53 -26.93 10.32 6.09
C PRO A 53 -27.60 11.42 5.26
N ALA A 54 -26.84 12.50 5.01
CA ALA A 54 -27.32 13.55 4.13
C ALA A 54 -27.74 12.96 2.76
N PRO A 55 -28.88 13.38 2.19
CA PRO A 55 -29.33 12.87 0.92
C PRO A 55 -28.25 13.12 -0.14
N GLY A 56 -27.90 12.09 -0.91
CA GLY A 56 -26.85 12.15 -1.93
C GLY A 56 -25.43 11.79 -1.44
N LEU A 57 -25.19 11.62 -0.14
CA LEU A 57 -23.85 11.22 0.36
C LEU A 57 -23.41 9.87 -0.24
N PHE A 58 -24.33 8.92 -0.36
CA PHE A 58 -24.04 7.62 -0.96
C PHE A 58 -23.65 7.74 -2.44
N THR A 59 -24.38 8.56 -3.20
CA THR A 59 -24.06 8.80 -4.62
C THR A 59 -22.72 9.50 -4.76
N ASP A 60 -22.41 10.49 -3.90
CA ASP A 60 -21.13 11.19 -3.91
C ASP A 60 -19.94 10.25 -3.62
N ILE A 61 -20.11 9.32 -2.67
CA ILE A 61 -19.11 8.29 -2.37
C ILE A 61 -18.90 7.40 -3.60
N LEU A 62 -19.97 6.92 -4.24
CA LEU A 62 -19.86 6.08 -5.43
C LEU A 62 -19.17 6.82 -6.58
N THR A 63 -19.55 8.06 -6.86
CA THR A 63 -18.91 8.89 -7.90
C THR A 63 -17.44 9.15 -7.59
N SER A 64 -17.07 9.35 -6.32
CA SER A 64 -15.67 9.48 -5.90
C SER A 64 -14.87 8.20 -6.14
N LEU A 65 -15.44 7.03 -5.81
CA LEU A 65 -14.82 5.73 -6.03
C LEU A 65 -14.66 5.41 -7.52
N GLU A 66 -15.68 5.68 -8.33
CA GLU A 66 -15.63 5.53 -9.79
C GLU A 66 -14.56 6.42 -10.39
N GLY A 67 -14.54 7.71 -10.04
CA GLY A 67 -13.53 8.65 -10.52
C GLY A 67 -12.10 8.28 -10.08
N ALA A 68 -11.91 7.67 -8.90
CA ALA A 68 -10.61 7.15 -8.48
C ALA A 68 -10.22 5.87 -9.23
N GLY A 69 -11.19 4.99 -9.48
CA GLY A 69 -11.04 3.77 -10.27
C GLY A 69 -10.65 4.04 -11.71
N GLU A 70 -11.35 4.95 -12.39
CA GLU A 70 -11.07 5.37 -13.76
C GLU A 70 -9.66 5.96 -13.90
N ARG A 71 -9.27 6.87 -12.99
CA ARG A 71 -7.90 7.44 -12.98
C ARG A 71 -6.83 6.37 -12.81
N ARG A 72 -7.08 5.36 -11.97
CA ARG A 72 -6.16 4.23 -11.77
C ARG A 72 -6.10 3.34 -13.00
N ALA A 73 -7.23 3.05 -13.64
CA ALA A 73 -7.31 2.26 -14.86
C ALA A 73 -6.64 2.97 -16.05
N ILE A 74 -6.89 4.27 -16.25
CA ILE A 74 -6.22 5.06 -17.29
C ILE A 74 -4.71 5.05 -17.07
N ARG A 75 -4.26 5.24 -15.82
CA ARG A 75 -2.82 5.25 -15.48
C ARG A 75 -2.17 3.88 -15.71
N SER A 76 -2.86 2.78 -15.43
CA SER A 76 -2.32 1.43 -15.66
C SER A 76 -2.22 1.14 -17.16
N LEU A 77 -3.22 1.49 -17.96
CA LEU A 77 -3.20 1.35 -19.42
C LEU A 77 -2.06 2.19 -20.04
N LEU A 78 -1.88 3.44 -19.61
CA LEU A 78 -0.78 4.29 -20.07
C LEU A 78 0.59 3.72 -19.67
N ARG A 79 0.73 3.19 -18.45
CA ARG A 79 1.98 2.51 -18.02
C ARG A 79 2.27 1.28 -18.84
N GLN A 80 1.26 0.45 -19.12
CA GLN A 80 1.40 -0.76 -19.94
C GLN A 80 1.83 -0.40 -21.37
N ARG A 81 1.22 0.62 -21.98
CA ARG A 81 1.57 1.07 -23.33
C ARG A 81 2.99 1.66 -23.39
N ARG A 82 3.40 2.42 -22.36
CA ARG A 82 4.78 2.92 -22.23
C ARG A 82 5.79 1.78 -22.06
N ALA A 83 5.49 0.79 -21.23
CA ALA A 83 6.33 -0.39 -21.06
C ALA A 83 6.46 -1.17 -22.38
N ALA A 84 5.38 -1.32 -23.14
CA ALA A 84 5.40 -1.95 -24.45
C ALA A 84 6.25 -1.16 -25.46
N TYR A 85 6.14 0.18 -25.49
CA TYR A 85 6.96 1.04 -26.35
C TYR A 85 8.45 0.98 -26.02
N VAL A 86 8.80 1.08 -24.73
CA VAL A 86 10.20 0.96 -24.28
C VAL A 86 10.74 -0.44 -24.56
N GLY A 87 9.95 -1.48 -24.31
CA GLY A 87 10.30 -2.86 -24.65
C GLY A 87 10.52 -3.07 -26.15
N ALA A 88 9.69 -2.46 -27.00
CA ALA A 88 9.84 -2.52 -28.45
C ALA A 88 11.11 -1.80 -28.93
N ILE A 89 11.40 -0.60 -28.41
CA ILE A 89 12.62 0.14 -28.74
C ILE A 89 13.86 -0.64 -28.27
N ALA A 90 13.87 -1.10 -27.02
CA ALA A 90 14.96 -1.91 -26.48
C ALA A 90 15.14 -3.21 -27.28
N GLY A 91 14.06 -3.90 -27.62
CA GLY A 91 14.08 -5.11 -28.46
C GLY A 91 14.60 -4.85 -29.88
N ALA A 92 14.20 -3.74 -30.51
CA ALA A 92 14.69 -3.34 -31.83
C ALA A 92 16.18 -2.96 -31.80
N THR A 93 16.64 -2.23 -30.77
CA THR A 93 18.06 -1.91 -30.59
C THR A 93 18.90 -3.14 -30.27
N ALA A 94 18.36 -4.11 -29.53
CA ALA A 94 19.03 -5.38 -29.26
C ALA A 94 19.13 -6.24 -30.53
N ALA A 95 18.08 -6.27 -31.36
CA ALA A 95 18.08 -6.99 -32.64
C ALA A 95 19.03 -6.36 -33.67
N ALA A 96 19.10 -5.03 -33.75
CA ALA A 96 20.04 -4.32 -34.63
C ALA A 96 21.51 -4.43 -34.17
N GLY A 97 21.77 -4.53 -32.86
CA GLY A 97 23.10 -4.73 -32.30
C GLY A 97 23.64 -6.15 -32.48
N ALA A 98 22.77 -7.18 -32.46
CA ALA A 98 23.18 -8.58 -32.57
C ALA A 98 23.70 -8.96 -33.97
N ALA A 99 23.11 -8.41 -35.05
CA ALA A 99 23.59 -8.67 -36.41
C ALA A 99 24.93 -7.98 -36.70
N GLY A 100 25.13 -6.75 -36.18
CA GLY A 100 26.37 -5.99 -36.36
C GLY A 100 27.58 -6.66 -35.72
N ILE A 101 27.45 -7.18 -34.50
CA ILE A 101 28.58 -7.85 -33.80
C ILE A 101 28.97 -9.19 -34.45
N ILE A 102 28.02 -9.97 -34.96
CA ILE A 102 28.30 -11.28 -35.56
C ILE A 102 29.02 -11.11 -36.92
N VAL A 103 28.60 -10.14 -37.74
CA VAL A 103 29.21 -9.88 -39.06
C VAL A 103 30.59 -9.23 -38.93
N LEU A 104 30.80 -8.34 -37.94
CA LEU A 104 32.14 -7.78 -37.68
C LEU A 104 33.12 -8.86 -37.17
N ALA A 105 32.66 -9.77 -36.31
CA ALA A 105 33.48 -10.85 -35.78
C ALA A 105 33.82 -11.94 -36.83
N SER A 106 32.93 -12.23 -37.79
CA SER A 106 33.23 -13.16 -38.88
C SER A 106 34.21 -12.57 -39.90
N ARG A 107 34.06 -11.28 -40.25
CA ARG A 107 34.95 -10.58 -41.19
C ARG A 107 36.38 -10.43 -40.64
N ALA A 108 36.53 -10.21 -39.33
CA ALA A 108 37.83 -10.17 -38.66
C ALA A 108 38.55 -11.53 -38.70
N ARG A 109 37.81 -12.65 -38.55
CA ARG A 109 38.36 -14.01 -38.63
C ARG A 109 38.81 -14.39 -40.04
N HIS A 110 38.04 -14.05 -41.08
CA HIS A 110 38.42 -14.31 -42.47
C HIS A 110 39.62 -13.47 -42.93
N ARG A 111 39.79 -12.25 -42.41
CA ARG A 111 40.95 -11.40 -42.77
C ARG A 111 42.27 -11.93 -42.17
N LYS A 112 42.23 -12.52 -40.98
CA LYS A 112 43.41 -13.15 -40.36
C LYS A 112 43.87 -14.41 -41.09
N LEU A 113 42.94 -15.19 -41.65
CA LEU A 113 43.27 -16.42 -42.39
C LEU A 113 43.89 -16.17 -43.77
N ARG A 114 43.65 -15.00 -44.38
CA ARG A 114 44.24 -14.61 -45.68
C ARG A 114 45.66 -14.03 -45.60
N LEU A 115 46.19 -13.79 -44.39
CA LEU A 115 47.55 -13.29 -44.17
C LEU A 115 48.53 -14.40 -43.74
N ALA A 116 48.06 -15.66 -43.70
CA ALA A 116 48.85 -16.83 -43.32
C ALA A 116 48.99 -17.85 -44.47
N GLY A 117 48.79 -17.41 -45.72
CA GLY A 117 48.99 -18.20 -46.94
C GLY A 117 50.03 -17.56 -47.83
#